data_AF-A0A2D4PB45-F1
#
_entry.id   AF-A0A2D4PB45-F1
#
_cell.length_a   1.000
_cell.length_b   1.000
_cell.length_c   1.000
_cell.angle_alpha   90.00
_cell.angle_beta   90.00
_cell.angle_gamma   90.00
#
_symmetry.space_group_name_H-M   'P 1'
#
loop_
_entity.id
_entity.type
_entity.pdbx_description
1 polymer ?
#
loop_
_entity_poly.entity_id
_entity_poly.type
_entity_poly.pdbx_seq_one_letter_code
_entity_poly.pdbx_strand_id
1 'polypeptide(L)'
;GNEAKNFSKSDLFPNAKPEILRMIFMRVLQSMYGIRVEHFYTMPVTFETAYPQIFEGFLPIGNLFVNMERFFPICRVNDFEIADIMHPKANKTVRFLSGILNFLYFCDSRREVYLEIQSVHKTAMEKEQQLQVAIQDATRKLEKMDIVPADQEVEFKELSQEIQELQHKLNQEYRQKTVCVLTRVHVIST
;
A
#
# COMPACT_ATOMS: atom_id res chain seq x y z
N GLY A 1 -11.90 -27.05 -4.67
CA GLY A 1 -13.28 -27.41 -5.04
C GLY A 1 -13.45 -28.82 -5.60
N ASN A 2 -12.80 -29.84 -5.02
CA ASN A 2 -13.12 -31.27 -5.29
C ASN A 2 -13.62 -32.00 -4.03
N GLU A 3 -13.30 -31.49 -2.83
CA GLU A 3 -13.73 -32.04 -1.52
C GLU A 3 -15.25 -31.94 -1.30
N ALA A 4 -15.91 -30.91 -1.85
CA ALA A 4 -17.35 -30.73 -1.74
C ALA A 4 -18.16 -31.85 -2.43
N LYS A 5 -17.57 -32.55 -3.41
CA LYS A 5 -18.24 -33.67 -4.12
C LYS A 5 -18.42 -34.90 -3.24
N ASN A 6 -17.65 -35.01 -2.15
CA ASN A 6 -17.74 -36.13 -1.19
C ASN A 6 -18.49 -35.75 0.09
N PHE A 7 -19.05 -34.53 0.15
CA PHE A 7 -19.75 -34.06 1.33
C PHE A 7 -21.22 -34.50 1.30
N SER A 8 -21.64 -35.27 2.30
CA SER A 8 -22.99 -35.80 2.41
C SER A 8 -23.69 -35.32 3.68
N LYS A 9 -25.02 -35.31 3.69
CA LYS A 9 -25.81 -34.98 4.89
C LYS A 9 -25.49 -35.90 6.07
N SER A 10 -25.13 -37.15 5.79
CA SER A 10 -24.71 -38.14 6.79
C SER A 10 -23.38 -37.80 7.49
N ASP A 11 -22.58 -36.89 6.96
CA ASP A 11 -21.33 -36.47 7.62
C ASP A 11 -21.55 -35.48 8.76
N LEU A 12 -22.73 -34.85 8.79
CA LEU A 12 -23.13 -33.90 9.83
C LEU A 12 -24.27 -34.42 10.73
N PHE A 13 -25.03 -35.41 10.26
CA PHE A 13 -26.25 -35.89 10.93
C PHE A 13 -26.37 -37.41 10.90
N PRO A 14 -26.86 -38.06 11.98
CA PRO A 14 -27.28 -37.47 13.26
C PRO A 14 -26.11 -37.13 14.18
N ASN A 15 -24.89 -37.55 13.86
CA ASN A 15 -23.67 -37.23 14.60
C ASN A 15 -22.65 -36.64 13.63
N ALA A 16 -22.16 -35.44 13.93
CA ALA A 16 -21.17 -34.80 13.07
C ALA A 16 -19.81 -35.48 13.23
N LYS A 17 -19.17 -35.84 12.12
CA LYS A 17 -17.79 -36.33 12.12
C LYS A 17 -16.85 -35.18 12.52
N PRO A 18 -16.08 -35.29 13.61
CA PRO A 18 -15.20 -34.20 14.06
C PRO A 18 -14.24 -33.72 12.99
N GLU A 19 -13.69 -34.62 12.17
CA GLU A 19 -12.73 -34.34 11.11
C GLU A 19 -13.35 -33.46 10.01
N ILE A 20 -14.59 -33.79 9.63
CA ILE A 20 -15.34 -33.03 8.61
C ILE A 20 -15.70 -31.65 9.15
N LEU A 21 -16.15 -31.57 10.41
CA LEU A 21 -16.47 -30.28 11.02
C LEU A 21 -15.23 -29.37 11.13
N ARG A 22 -14.10 -29.93 11.58
CA ARG A 22 -12.81 -29.24 11.64
C ARG A 22 -12.39 -28.72 10.27
N MET A 23 -12.53 -29.55 9.24
CA MET A 23 -12.24 -29.16 7.86
C MET A 23 -13.12 -27.99 7.41
N ILE A 24 -14.43 -28.02 7.68
CA ILE A 24 -15.33 -26.90 7.37
C ILE A 24 -14.87 -25.62 8.07
N PHE A 25 -14.59 -25.68 9.37
CA PHE A 25 -14.14 -24.53 10.14
C PHE A 25 -12.80 -23.96 9.63
N MET A 26 -11.82 -24.82 9.33
CA MET A 26 -10.57 -24.39 8.71
C MET A 26 -10.80 -23.71 7.36
N ARG A 27 -11.69 -24.25 6.52
CA ARG A 27 -12.03 -23.67 5.20
C ARG A 27 -12.70 -22.30 5.33
N VAL A 28 -13.57 -22.12 6.33
CA VAL A 28 -14.19 -20.83 6.60
C VAL A 28 -13.14 -19.80 7.01
N LEU A 29 -12.23 -20.15 7.93
CA LEU A 29 -11.14 -19.26 8.36
C LEU A 29 -10.17 -18.94 7.21
N GLN A 30 -9.86 -19.91 6.35
CA GLN A 30 -9.09 -19.70 5.12
C GLN A 30 -9.76 -18.66 4.21
N SER A 31 -11.07 -18.80 3.99
CA SER A 31 -11.82 -17.92 3.11
C SER A 31 -11.98 -16.51 3.69
N MET A 32 -12.20 -16.37 5.00
CA MET A 32 -12.52 -15.09 5.62
C MET A 32 -11.29 -14.30 6.08
N TYR A 33 -10.23 -14.98 6.50
CA TYR A 33 -9.03 -14.35 7.05
C TYR A 33 -7.76 -14.63 6.25
N GLY A 34 -7.83 -15.43 5.18
CA GLY A 34 -6.63 -15.80 4.41
C GLY A 34 -5.64 -16.66 5.20
N ILE A 35 -6.08 -17.31 6.29
CA ILE A 35 -5.22 -18.15 7.12
C ILE A 35 -4.83 -19.39 6.32
N ARG A 36 -3.55 -19.57 6.02
CA ARG A 36 -3.03 -20.76 5.35
C ARG A 36 -3.01 -21.99 6.27
N VAL A 37 -2.96 -23.18 5.68
CA VAL A 37 -3.02 -24.46 6.42
C VAL A 37 -1.88 -24.55 7.44
N GLU A 38 -0.68 -24.13 7.05
CA GLU A 38 0.52 -24.15 7.89
C GLU A 38 0.34 -23.41 9.22
N HIS A 39 -0.46 -22.34 9.26
CA HIS A 39 -0.68 -21.57 10.48
C HIS A 39 -1.47 -22.35 11.54
N PHE A 40 -2.20 -23.40 11.17
CA PHE A 40 -2.82 -24.30 12.15
C PHE A 40 -1.78 -25.21 12.82
N TYR A 41 -0.63 -25.43 12.20
CA TYR A 41 0.44 -26.29 12.72
C TYR A 41 1.59 -25.48 13.34
N THR A 42 1.52 -24.16 13.37
CA THR A 42 2.54 -23.34 14.03
C THR A 42 2.34 -23.31 15.54
N MET A 43 3.41 -23.57 16.29
CA MET A 43 3.42 -23.41 17.74
C MET A 43 3.47 -21.92 18.10
N PRO A 44 2.60 -21.42 18.99
CA PRO A 44 2.68 -20.05 19.47
C PRO A 44 4.02 -19.79 20.16
N VAL A 45 4.66 -18.66 19.87
CA VAL A 45 5.94 -18.27 20.49
C VAL A 45 5.86 -18.12 22.01
N THR A 46 4.65 -17.86 22.54
CA THR A 46 4.38 -17.75 23.97
C THR A 46 4.21 -19.11 24.65
N PHE A 47 4.20 -20.22 23.90
CA PHE A 47 4.03 -21.56 24.43
C PHE A 47 5.40 -22.18 24.73
N GLU A 48 5.86 -21.98 25.97
CA GLU A 48 7.13 -22.54 26.43
C GLU A 48 6.98 -24.03 26.74
N THR A 49 7.68 -24.87 25.99
CA THR A 49 7.70 -26.33 26.22
C THR A 49 9.06 -26.92 25.88
N ALA A 50 9.51 -27.87 26.70
CA ALA A 50 10.77 -28.59 26.47
C ALA A 50 10.65 -29.63 25.34
N TYR A 51 9.43 -30.02 24.96
CA TYR A 51 9.18 -31.06 23.96
C TYR A 51 8.08 -30.66 22.97
N PRO A 52 8.35 -29.76 22.01
CA PRO A 52 7.38 -29.29 21.03
C PRO A 52 6.72 -30.41 20.22
N GLN A 53 7.48 -31.47 19.90
CA GLN A 53 7.04 -32.59 19.06
C GLN A 53 5.82 -33.34 19.62
N ILE A 54 5.61 -33.33 20.93
CA ILE A 54 4.47 -34.01 21.57
C ILE A 54 3.16 -33.30 21.25
N PHE A 55 3.22 -32.00 20.93
CA PHE A 55 2.05 -31.18 20.67
C PHE A 55 1.64 -31.14 19.20
N GLU A 56 2.42 -31.69 18.27
CA GLU A 56 2.15 -31.61 16.83
C GLU A 56 0.74 -32.04 16.43
N GLY A 57 0.22 -33.10 17.05
CA GLY A 57 -1.16 -33.57 16.82
C GLY A 57 -2.25 -32.67 17.41
N PHE A 58 -1.92 -31.88 18.44
CA PHE A 58 -2.86 -30.97 19.11
C PHE A 58 -2.84 -29.56 18.52
N LEU A 59 -1.71 -29.09 18.01
CA LEU A 59 -1.57 -27.76 17.39
C LEU A 59 -2.72 -27.40 16.43
N PRO A 60 -3.09 -28.23 15.44
CA PRO A 60 -4.19 -27.90 14.54
C PRO A 60 -5.54 -27.76 15.24
N ILE A 61 -5.78 -28.50 16.32
CA ILE A 61 -7.01 -28.42 17.11
C ILE A 61 -7.02 -27.15 17.97
N GLY A 62 -5.92 -26.88 18.68
CA GLY A 62 -5.78 -25.71 19.55
C GLY A 62 -5.83 -24.41 18.76
N ASN A 63 -5.07 -24.32 17.67
CA ASN A 63 -5.09 -23.15 16.79
C ASN A 63 -6.45 -22.97 16.12
N LEU A 64 -7.12 -24.06 15.71
CA LEU A 64 -8.48 -23.96 15.19
C LEU A 64 -9.44 -23.40 16.25
N PHE A 65 -9.37 -23.88 17.49
CA PHE A 65 -10.19 -23.39 18.58
C PHE A 65 -10.01 -21.88 18.81
N VAL A 66 -8.77 -21.42 18.98
CA VAL A 66 -8.47 -20.00 19.23
C VAL A 66 -8.97 -19.11 18.10
N ASN A 67 -8.82 -19.54 16.85
CA ASN A 67 -9.30 -18.77 15.71
C ASN A 67 -10.83 -18.76 15.61
N MET A 68 -11.48 -19.90 15.88
CA MET A 68 -12.95 -19.99 15.85
C MET A 68 -13.60 -19.24 17.02
N GLU A 69 -13.02 -19.27 18.21
CA GLU A 69 -13.46 -18.50 19.37
C GLU A 69 -13.50 -17.00 19.09
N ARG A 70 -12.54 -16.49 18.31
CA ARG A 70 -12.52 -15.09 17.85
C ARG A 70 -13.50 -14.81 16.71
N PHE A 71 -13.74 -15.79 15.85
CA PHE A 71 -14.60 -15.66 14.68
C PHE A 71 -16.11 -15.75 15.01
N PHE A 72 -16.48 -16.67 15.89
CA PHE A 72 -17.89 -16.97 16.18
C PHE A 72 -18.71 -15.80 16.72
N PRO A 73 -18.17 -14.89 17.56
CA PRO A 73 -18.89 -13.69 17.99
C PRO A 73 -19.36 -12.82 16.81
N ILE A 74 -18.59 -12.76 15.72
CA ILE A 74 -18.94 -12.05 14.48
C ILE A 74 -20.15 -12.73 13.81
N CYS A 75 -20.20 -14.06 13.87
CA CYS A 75 -21.32 -14.88 13.42
C CYS A 75 -22.49 -14.93 14.42
N ARG A 76 -22.47 -14.13 15.50
CA ARG A 76 -23.47 -14.10 16.58
C ARG A 76 -23.58 -15.42 17.38
N VAL A 77 -22.46 -16.13 17.50
CA VAL A 77 -22.33 -17.34 18.33
C VAL A 77 -21.35 -17.04 19.45
N ASN A 78 -21.78 -17.14 20.71
CA ASN A 78 -20.96 -16.74 21.87
C ASN A 78 -20.67 -17.88 22.86
N ASP A 79 -21.23 -19.07 22.64
CA ASP A 79 -21.14 -20.23 23.54
C ASP A 79 -20.35 -21.38 22.90
N PHE A 80 -19.34 -21.03 22.11
CA PHE A 80 -18.40 -21.96 21.48
C PHE A 80 -17.36 -22.45 22.48
N GLU A 81 -17.13 -23.76 22.54
CA GLU A 81 -16.22 -24.41 23.47
C GLU A 81 -15.31 -25.40 22.73
N ILE A 82 -14.16 -25.75 23.32
CA ILE A 82 -13.24 -26.74 22.75
C ILE A 82 -13.91 -28.11 22.53
N ALA A 83 -14.88 -28.46 23.38
CA ALA A 83 -15.66 -29.69 23.27
C ALA A 83 -16.45 -29.74 21.95
N ASP A 84 -16.79 -28.61 21.35
CA ASP A 84 -17.52 -28.57 20.08
C ASP A 84 -16.64 -28.95 18.87
N ILE A 85 -15.32 -28.88 19.01
CA ILE A 85 -14.35 -29.38 18.02
C ILE A 85 -14.01 -30.85 18.27
N MET A 86 -13.94 -31.25 19.54
CA MET A 86 -13.52 -32.60 19.94
C MET A 86 -14.67 -33.61 19.87
N HIS A 87 -15.85 -33.20 20.32
CA HIS A 87 -17.05 -34.02 20.51
C HIS A 87 -18.31 -33.26 20.05
N PRO A 88 -18.44 -32.99 18.75
CA PRO A 88 -19.50 -32.14 18.21
C PRO A 88 -20.89 -32.74 18.46
N LYS A 89 -21.80 -31.91 18.96
CA LYS A 89 -23.22 -32.26 19.16
C LYS A 89 -24.05 -31.72 18.01
N ALA A 90 -24.84 -32.57 17.36
CA ALA A 90 -25.57 -32.22 16.13
C ALA A 90 -26.34 -30.89 16.21
N ASN A 91 -27.21 -30.71 17.21
CA ASN A 91 -27.99 -29.47 17.35
C ASN A 91 -27.12 -28.22 17.48
N LYS A 92 -26.00 -28.33 18.22
CA LYS A 92 -25.06 -27.23 18.44
C LYS A 92 -24.27 -26.93 17.17
N THR A 93 -23.81 -27.97 16.47
CA THR A 93 -23.14 -27.88 15.17
C THR A 93 -24.02 -27.21 14.12
N VAL A 94 -25.31 -27.55 14.02
CA VAL A 94 -26.24 -26.91 13.08
C VAL A 94 -26.36 -25.42 13.34
N ARG A 95 -26.54 -25.03 14.61
CA ARG A 95 -26.65 -23.63 14.98
C ARG A 95 -25.39 -22.86 14.60
N PHE A 96 -24.21 -23.44 14.81
CA PHE A 96 -22.94 -22.84 14.42
C PHE A 96 -22.83 -22.66 12.91
N LEU A 97 -23.08 -23.71 12.13
CA LEU A 97 -23.05 -23.65 10.67
C LEU A 97 -24.06 -22.65 10.12
N SER A 98 -25.24 -22.53 10.75
CA SER A 98 -26.25 -21.54 10.39
C SER A 98 -25.76 -20.11 10.65
N GLY A 99 -25.11 -19.86 11.80
CA GLY A 99 -24.49 -18.57 12.10
C GLY A 99 -23.41 -18.20 11.08
N ILE A 100 -22.57 -19.16 10.71
CA ILE A 100 -21.54 -18.99 9.66
C ILE A 100 -22.19 -18.65 8.33
N LEU A 101 -23.18 -19.43 7.88
CA LEU A 101 -23.89 -19.20 6.62
C LEU A 101 -24.51 -17.80 6.57
N ASN A 102 -25.19 -17.39 7.63
CA ASN A 102 -25.80 -16.06 7.72
C ASN A 102 -24.75 -14.94 7.58
N PHE A 103 -23.59 -15.10 8.23
CA PHE A 103 -22.49 -14.16 8.09
C PHE A 103 -21.91 -14.15 6.67
N LEU A 104 -21.72 -15.31 6.05
CA LEU A 104 -21.23 -15.41 4.67
C LEU A 104 -22.19 -14.76 3.67
N TYR A 105 -23.50 -14.97 3.83
CA TYR A 105 -24.51 -14.29 3.03
C TYR A 105 -24.47 -12.77 3.21
N PHE A 106 -24.27 -12.30 4.44
CA PHE A 106 -24.06 -10.87 4.70
C PHE A 106 -22.82 -10.34 3.97
N CYS A 107 -21.68 -11.04 4.07
CA CYS A 107 -20.46 -10.64 3.36
C CYS A 107 -20.68 -10.57 1.84
N ASP A 108 -21.35 -11.57 1.27
CA ASP A 108 -21.65 -11.60 -0.17
C ASP A 108 -22.57 -10.44 -0.57
N SER A 109 -23.62 -10.16 0.22
CA SER A 109 -24.52 -9.02 -0.02
C SER A 109 -23.83 -7.65 0.03
N ARG A 110 -22.70 -7.55 0.74
CA ARG A 110 -21.91 -6.32 0.85
C ARG A 110 -20.74 -6.27 -0.12
N ARG A 111 -20.47 -7.37 -0.83
CA ARG A 111 -19.29 -7.56 -1.67
C ARG A 111 -19.25 -6.57 -2.83
N GLU A 112 -20.36 -6.37 -3.52
CA GLU A 112 -20.43 -5.46 -4.67
C GLU A 112 -20.07 -4.02 -4.28
N VAL A 113 -20.65 -3.52 -3.19
CA VAL A 113 -20.35 -2.18 -2.63
C VAL A 113 -18.87 -2.06 -2.28
N TYR A 114 -18.29 -3.09 -1.66
CA TYR A 114 -16.86 -3.09 -1.34
C TYR A 114 -15.98 -3.06 -2.60
N LEU A 115 -16.30 -3.86 -3.61
CA LEU A 115 -15.55 -3.93 -4.86
C LEU A 115 -15.61 -2.61 -5.64
N GLU A 116 -16.75 -1.91 -5.61
CA GLU A 116 -16.88 -0.58 -6.19
C GLU A 116 -15.91 0.41 -5.52
N ILE A 117 -15.90 0.47 -4.19
CA ILE A 117 -14.98 1.33 -3.42
C ILE A 117 -13.52 0.97 -3.73
N GLN A 118 -13.20 -0.33 -3.77
CA GLN A 118 -11.86 -0.80 -4.09
C GLN A 118 -11.44 -0.39 -5.51
N SER A 119 -12.34 -0.46 -6.48
CA SER A 119 -12.07 -0.06 -7.86
C SER A 119 -11.79 1.43 -7.96
N VAL A 120 -12.63 2.28 -7.33
CA VAL A 120 -12.42 3.74 -7.31
C VAL A 120 -11.06 4.08 -6.69
N HIS A 121 -10.73 3.45 -5.56
CA HIS A 121 -9.44 3.66 -4.90
C HIS A 121 -8.26 3.24 -5.79
N LYS A 122 -8.36 2.08 -6.45
CA LYS A 122 -7.32 1.60 -7.38
C LYS A 122 -7.09 2.57 -8.54
N THR A 123 -8.16 3.06 -9.17
CA THR A 123 -8.04 4.04 -10.26
C THR A 123 -7.42 5.36 -9.78
N ALA A 124 -7.74 5.81 -8.57
CA ALA A 124 -7.13 6.99 -7.98
C ALA A 124 -5.62 6.81 -7.78
N MET A 125 -5.20 5.67 -7.22
CA MET A 125 -3.78 5.32 -7.04
C MET A 125 -3.02 5.25 -8.37
N GLU A 126 -3.62 4.64 -9.41
CA GLU A 126 -3.02 4.57 -10.73
C GLU A 126 -2.82 5.97 -11.35
N LYS A 127 -3.81 6.86 -11.19
CA LYS A 127 -3.71 8.25 -11.66
C LYS A 127 -2.64 9.02 -10.90
N GLU A 128 -2.54 8.83 -9.58
CA GLU A 128 -1.49 9.45 -8.77
C GLU A 128 -0.11 9.02 -9.26
N GLN A 129 0.11 7.72 -9.47
CA GLN A 129 1.37 7.19 -9.98
C GLN A 129 1.73 7.78 -11.35
N GLN A 130 0.76 7.90 -12.26
CA GLN A 130 0.97 8.51 -13.58
C GLN A 130 1.38 9.99 -13.47
N LEU A 131 0.72 10.74 -12.60
CA LEU A 131 1.06 12.15 -12.36
C LEU A 131 2.45 12.29 -11.73
N GLN A 132 2.83 11.43 -10.79
CA GLN A 132 4.18 11.44 -10.21
C GLN A 132 5.26 11.21 -11.26
N VAL A 133 5.05 10.28 -12.20
CA VAL A 133 5.97 10.05 -13.32
C VAL A 133 6.04 11.28 -14.23
N ALA A 134 4.89 11.86 -14.60
CA ALA A 134 4.85 13.06 -15.44
C ALA A 134 5.55 14.26 -14.80
N ILE A 135 5.40 14.43 -13.48
CA ILE A 135 6.10 15.47 -12.70
C ILE A 135 7.61 15.22 -12.74
N GLN A 136 8.08 14.00 -12.48
CA GLN A 136 9.52 13.70 -12.55
C GLN A 136 10.11 13.99 -13.94
N ASP A 137 9.40 13.63 -15.00
CA ASP A 137 9.84 13.90 -16.37
C ASP A 137 9.86 15.40 -16.69
N ALA A 138 8.85 16.15 -16.23
CA ALA A 138 8.81 17.60 -16.39
C ALA A 138 9.96 18.29 -15.63
N THR A 139 10.24 17.87 -14.39
CA THR A 139 11.36 18.38 -13.59
C THR A 139 12.69 18.13 -14.30
N ARG A 140 12.92 16.92 -14.82
CA ARG A 140 14.14 16.60 -15.60
C ARG A 140 14.28 17.45 -16.86
N LYS A 141 13.17 17.81 -17.52
CA LYS A 141 13.20 18.69 -18.68
C LYS A 141 13.55 20.13 -18.28
N LEU A 142 12.98 20.63 -17.19
CA LEU A 142 13.32 21.96 -16.64
C LEU A 142 14.81 22.02 -16.27
N GLU A 143 15.33 21.01 -15.58
CA GLU A 143 16.77 20.93 -15.23
C GLU A 143 17.66 20.96 -16.48
N LYS A 144 17.25 20.32 -17.59
CA LYS A 144 18.01 20.37 -18.85
C LYS A 144 17.95 21.73 -19.55
N MET A 145 16.84 22.45 -19.42
CA MET A 145 16.66 23.78 -20.01
C MET A 145 17.38 24.88 -19.21
N ASP A 146 17.57 24.68 -17.90
CA ASP A 146 18.28 25.61 -17.01
C ASP A 146 19.82 25.53 -17.17
N ILE A 147 20.32 24.58 -17.96
CA ILE A 147 21.73 24.51 -18.34
C ILE A 147 21.95 25.50 -19.49
N VAL A 148 22.51 26.67 -19.18
CA VAL A 148 22.98 27.63 -20.18
C VAL A 148 24.11 26.97 -20.98
N PRO A 149 23.99 26.85 -22.32
CA PRO A 149 25.05 26.32 -23.17
C PRO A 149 26.34 27.13 -23.01
N ALA A 150 27.49 26.45 -22.88
CA ALA A 150 28.77 27.10 -22.61
C ALA A 150 29.18 28.11 -23.69
N ASP A 151 28.75 27.89 -24.93
CA ASP A 151 28.88 28.80 -26.07
C ASP A 151 28.11 30.10 -25.87
N GLN A 152 26.89 30.05 -25.32
CA GLN A 152 26.10 31.24 -25.02
C GLN A 152 26.66 32.03 -23.82
N GLU A 153 27.28 31.35 -22.86
CA GLU A 153 27.92 32.01 -21.71
C GLU A 153 29.22 32.74 -22.12
N VAL A 154 29.97 32.19 -23.08
CA VAL A 154 31.14 32.83 -23.68
C VAL A 154 30.72 34.05 -24.50
N GLU A 155 29.72 33.90 -25.37
CA GLU A 155 29.20 35.00 -26.21
C GLU A 155 28.66 36.15 -25.34
N PHE A 156 27.93 35.83 -24.26
CA PHE A 156 27.45 36.84 -23.31
C PHE A 156 28.59 37.58 -22.61
N LYS A 157 29.66 36.88 -22.22
CA LYS A 157 30.85 37.50 -21.63
C LYS A 157 31.55 38.43 -22.61
N GLU A 158 31.75 37.99 -23.85
CA GLU A 158 32.40 38.79 -24.89
C GLU A 158 31.61 40.07 -25.19
N LEU A 159 30.29 39.95 -25.40
CA LEU A 159 29.39 41.10 -25.58
C LEU A 159 29.39 42.04 -24.36
N SER A 160 29.37 41.49 -23.15
CA SER A 160 29.40 42.31 -21.93
C SER A 160 30.73 43.07 -21.78
N GLN A 161 31.83 42.49 -22.25
CA GLN A 161 33.15 43.11 -22.23
C GLN A 161 33.23 44.23 -23.29
N GLU A 162 32.73 43.99 -24.51
CA GLU A 162 32.61 45.02 -25.55
C GLU A 162 31.76 46.22 -25.09
N ILE A 163 30.64 45.96 -24.43
CA ILE A 163 29.78 47.03 -23.87
C ILE A 163 30.54 47.87 -22.85
N GLN A 164 31.31 47.25 -21.95
CA GLN A 164 32.11 47.97 -20.96
C GLN A 164 33.21 48.81 -21.63
N GLU A 165 33.89 48.27 -22.64
CA GLU A 165 34.91 49.00 -23.39
C GLU A 165 34.32 50.21 -24.12
N LEU A 166 33.18 50.03 -24.78
CA LEU A 166 32.47 51.11 -25.46
C LEU A 166 32.02 52.19 -24.49
N GLN A 167 31.46 51.82 -23.33
CA GLN A 167 31.13 52.77 -22.26
C GLN A 167 32.36 53.51 -21.76
N HIS A 168 33.50 52.83 -21.62
CA HIS A 168 34.72 53.47 -21.14
C HIS A 168 35.27 54.48 -22.17
N LYS A 169 35.33 54.10 -23.45
CA LYS A 169 35.72 54.98 -24.57
C LYS A 169 34.82 56.19 -24.66
N LEU A 170 33.50 55.99 -24.62
CA LEU A 170 32.52 57.07 -24.65
C LEU A 170 32.75 58.07 -23.50
N ASN A 171 32.91 57.57 -22.28
CA ASN A 171 33.18 58.41 -21.10
C ASN A 171 34.53 59.15 -21.20
N GLN A 172 35.56 58.53 -21.79
CA GLN A 172 36.83 59.20 -22.05
C GLN A 172 36.69 60.33 -23.08
N GLU A 173 35.98 60.10 -24.19
CA GLU A 173 35.73 61.13 -25.20
C GLU A 173 34.92 62.31 -24.63
N TYR A 174 33.88 62.04 -23.84
CA TYR A 174 33.12 63.10 -23.16
C TYR A 174 34.02 63.95 -22.25
N ARG A 175 34.89 63.32 -21.47
CA ARG A 175 35.86 64.04 -20.63
C ARG A 175 36.83 64.88 -21.45
N GLN A 176 37.39 64.33 -22.52
CA GLN A 176 38.33 65.06 -23.39
C GLN A 176 37.68 66.26 -24.08
N LYS A 177 36.46 66.10 -24.61
CA LYS A 177 35.70 67.22 -25.21
C LYS A 177 35.39 68.30 -24.18
N THR A 178 35.06 67.92 -22.95
CA THR A 178 34.80 68.87 -21.85
C THR A 178 36.06 69.67 -21.49
N VAL A 179 37.23 69.01 -21.39
CA VAL A 179 38.52 69.67 -21.13
C VAL A 179 38.93 70.59 -22.29
N CYS A 180 38.71 70.19 -23.53
CA CYS A 180 39.01 71.00 -24.71
C CYS A 180 38.14 72.27 -24.80
N VAL A 181 36.85 72.16 -24.44
CA VAL A 181 35.95 73.32 -24.36
C VAL A 181 36.38 74.26 -23.22
N LEU A 182 36.70 73.73 -22.03
CA LEU A 182 37.18 74.53 -20.90
C LEU A 182 38.49 75.27 -21.18
N THR A 183 39.44 74.61 -21.85
CA THR A 183 40.71 75.23 -22.24
C THR A 183 40.53 76.28 -23.34
N ARG A 184 39.63 76.08 -24.31
CA ARG A 184 39.27 77.11 -25.29
C ARG A 184 38.60 78.34 -24.67
N VAL A 185 37.73 78.15 -23.68
CA VAL A 185 37.12 79.28 -22.95
C VAL A 185 38.17 80.06 -22.15
N HIS A 186 39.18 79.37 -21.59
CA HIS A 186 40.25 80.02 -20.83
C HIS A 186 41.18 80.86 -21.72
N VAL A 187 41.52 80.36 -22.92
CA VAL A 187 42.37 81.08 -23.89
C VAL A 187 41.67 82.32 -24.50
N ILE A 188 40.33 82.33 -24.56
CA ILE A 188 39.56 83.50 -25.04
C ILE A 188 39.37 84.55 -23.92
N SER A 189 39.65 84.21 -22.67
CA SER A 189 39.47 85.07 -21.49
C SER A 189 40.75 85.78 -21.00
N THR A 190 41.85 85.67 -21.76
CA THR A 190 43.13 86.38 -21.58
C THR A 190 43.40 87.28 -22.77
#